data_AF-N9DKG7-F1
#
_entry.id   AF-N9DKG7-F1
#
_cell.length_a   1.000
_cell.length_b   1.000
_cell.length_c   1.000
_cell.angle_alpha   90.00
_cell.angle_beta   90.00
_cell.angle_gamma   90.00
#
_symmetry.space_group_name_H-M   'P 1'
#
loop_
_entity.id
_entity.type
_entity.pdbx_description
1 polymer ?
#
loop_
_entity_poly.entity_id
_entity_poly.type
_entity_poly.pdbx_seq_one_letter_code
_entity_poly.pdbx_strand_id
1 'polypeptide(L)'
;MKLVRFGAKGQEKPGIIDAQGHIRDVSSIIPDWNPEWLTPEKLSLINQLSLDIFPIVDSTERLGTPVTGVRQFVAIGLNYREHAKESGLDLPTEPVVFQKAITSLSGPFDDIELPPNSVATDWELELGFVLSKTAKNVPQSEALDYVAGYCLANDVSERDWQLKRNGQWSKGKSFETFGPIGPWLVTQDELTDPQSVQFSLKVNDEVMQSANTSDMIFSVAEVLSYLSQFMTLLPGDVVITGTPAGVGGGMKPPRYLKKGDVVTIESDVLGQQKQVVV
;
A
#
# COMPACT_ATOMS: atom_id res chain seq x y z
N MET A 1 -1.91 7.97 14.64
CA MET A 1 -0.74 7.17 15.06
C MET A 1 -0.11 6.51 13.85
N LYS A 2 1.18 6.19 13.91
CA LYS A 2 1.91 5.46 12.86
C LYS A 2 2.40 4.11 13.39
N LEU A 3 1.87 3.02 12.84
CA LEU A 3 2.21 1.65 13.24
C LEU A 3 3.26 1.06 12.29
N VAL A 4 4.30 0.45 12.83
CA VAL A 4 5.39 -0.19 12.07
C VAL A 4 5.64 -1.62 12.53
N ARG A 5 6.25 -2.44 11.66
CA ARG A 5 6.88 -3.70 12.06
C ARG A 5 8.37 -3.60 11.75
N PHE A 6 9.24 -3.88 12.72
CA PHE A 6 10.69 -3.75 12.57
C PHE A 6 11.41 -5.06 12.89
N GLY A 7 12.57 -5.30 12.27
CA GLY A 7 13.40 -6.49 12.47
C GLY A 7 13.62 -7.31 11.19
N ALA A 8 14.32 -8.44 11.35
CA ALA A 8 14.60 -9.36 10.26
C ALA A 8 13.32 -9.94 9.65
N LYS A 9 13.36 -10.24 8.35
CA LYS A 9 12.21 -10.79 7.60
C LYS A 9 11.65 -12.04 8.29
N GLY A 10 10.36 -12.00 8.65
CA GLY A 10 9.66 -13.10 9.34
C GLY A 10 9.87 -13.15 10.86
N GLN A 11 10.61 -12.20 11.44
CA GLN A 11 10.84 -12.05 12.88
C GLN A 11 10.54 -10.62 13.34
N GLU A 12 9.74 -9.87 12.57
CA GLU A 12 9.44 -8.49 12.89
C GLU A 12 8.60 -8.37 14.17
N LYS A 13 8.85 -7.29 14.90
CA LYS A 13 8.12 -6.90 16.11
C LYS A 13 7.29 -5.64 15.86
N PRO A 14 6.16 -5.45 16.57
CA PRO A 14 5.37 -4.25 16.45
C PRO A 14 6.06 -3.05 17.09
N GLY A 15 6.04 -1.93 16.40
CA GLY A 15 6.45 -0.63 16.90
C GLY A 15 5.45 0.49 16.58
N ILE A 16 5.60 1.61 17.27
CA ILE A 16 4.85 2.85 17.01
C ILE A 16 5.84 3.99 16.85
N ILE A 17 5.61 4.91 15.91
CA ILE A 17 6.41 6.14 15.80
C ILE A 17 5.95 7.13 16.88
N ASP A 18 6.87 7.57 17.73
CA ASP A 18 6.60 8.60 18.73
C ASP A 18 6.62 10.02 18.13
N ALA A 19 6.25 11.02 18.94
CA ALA A 19 6.20 12.42 18.52
C ALA A 19 7.58 13.01 18.13
N GLN A 20 8.68 12.33 18.46
CA GLN A 20 10.04 12.71 18.07
C GLN A 20 10.51 11.98 16.80
N GLY A 21 9.69 11.08 16.24
CA GLY A 21 10.02 10.28 15.06
C GLY A 21 10.78 9.01 15.36
N HIS A 22 10.97 8.63 16.63
CA HIS A 22 11.61 7.36 16.97
C HIS A 22 10.60 6.20 16.91
N ILE A 23 11.08 5.03 16.52
CA ILE A 23 10.31 3.79 16.66
C ILE A 23 10.39 3.32 18.11
N ARG A 24 9.24 3.06 18.72
CA ARG A 24 9.10 2.49 20.07
C ARG A 24 8.69 1.04 20.00
N ASP A 25 9.43 0.14 20.64
CA ASP A 25 9.12 -1.29 20.70
C ASP A 25 7.98 -1.55 21.69
N VAL A 26 6.79 -1.83 21.16
CA VAL A 26 5.57 -2.11 21.95
C VAL A 26 5.34 -3.61 22.15
N SER A 27 6.30 -4.46 21.80
CA SER A 27 6.17 -5.93 21.84
C SER A 27 5.97 -6.53 23.24
N SER A 28 6.22 -5.74 24.29
CA SER A 28 5.97 -6.15 25.68
C SER A 28 4.47 -6.29 26.03
N ILE A 29 3.59 -5.63 25.27
CA ILE A 29 2.13 -5.64 25.49
C ILE A 29 1.32 -5.95 24.23
N ILE A 30 1.87 -5.68 23.05
CA ILE A 30 1.24 -5.92 21.75
C ILE A 30 2.04 -7.03 21.07
N PRO A 31 1.47 -8.22 20.82
CA PRO A 31 2.18 -9.30 20.15
C PRO A 31 2.61 -8.95 18.72
N ASP A 32 1.70 -8.37 17.92
CA ASP A 32 1.96 -7.89 16.56
C ASP A 32 0.79 -7.03 16.04
N TRP A 33 0.97 -6.30 14.93
CA TRP A 33 -0.09 -5.59 14.19
C TRP A 33 -0.91 -6.54 13.32
N ASN A 34 -1.58 -7.48 13.98
CA ASN A 34 -2.40 -8.52 13.36
C ASN A 34 -3.90 -8.12 13.36
N PRO A 35 -4.80 -8.89 12.72
CA PRO A 35 -6.23 -8.59 12.67
C PRO A 35 -6.87 -8.33 14.04
N GLU A 36 -6.38 -8.98 15.10
CA GLU A 36 -6.89 -8.81 16.47
C GLU A 36 -6.46 -7.48 17.09
N TRP A 37 -5.36 -6.88 16.63
CA TRP A 37 -4.78 -5.63 17.15
C TRP A 37 -5.04 -4.39 16.27
N LEU A 38 -5.74 -4.60 15.15
CA LEU A 38 -6.18 -3.54 14.25
C LEU A 38 -7.67 -3.17 14.44
N THR A 39 -8.34 -3.69 15.47
CA THR A 39 -9.75 -3.33 15.72
C THR A 39 -9.87 -1.90 16.26
N PRO A 40 -11.01 -1.22 16.01
CA PRO A 40 -11.22 0.15 16.49
C PRO A 40 -11.04 0.29 18.01
N GLU A 41 -11.49 -0.69 18.79
CA GLU A 41 -11.40 -0.68 20.25
C GLU A 41 -9.94 -0.74 20.72
N LYS A 42 -9.13 -1.62 20.13
CA LYS A 42 -7.72 -1.74 20.50
C LYS A 42 -6.91 -0.55 20.02
N LEU A 43 -7.14 -0.05 18.81
CA LEU A 43 -6.48 1.16 18.31
C LEU A 43 -6.79 2.36 19.21
N SER A 44 -8.04 2.51 19.66
CA SER A 44 -8.45 3.56 20.61
C SER A 44 -7.74 3.44 21.96
N LEU A 45 -7.55 2.22 22.48
CA LEU A 45 -6.78 1.98 23.71
C LEU A 45 -5.30 2.31 23.53
N ILE A 46 -4.71 1.90 22.41
CA ILE A 46 -3.29 2.15 22.10
C ILE A 46 -3.02 3.65 21.99
N ASN A 47 -3.95 4.42 21.43
CA ASN A 47 -3.82 5.87 21.29
C ASN A 47 -3.76 6.61 22.64
N GLN A 48 -4.11 5.95 23.74
CA GLN A 48 -4.03 6.49 25.09
C GLN A 48 -2.72 6.12 25.81
N LEU A 49 -1.86 5.30 25.20
CA LEU A 49 -0.60 4.87 25.80
C LEU A 49 0.46 5.97 25.77
N SER A 50 1.18 6.10 26.87
CA SER A 50 2.40 6.92 26.93
C SER A 50 3.54 6.15 26.28
N LEU A 51 4.00 6.58 25.11
CA LEU A 51 4.98 5.82 24.32
C LEU A 51 6.42 5.88 24.87
N ASP A 52 6.72 6.86 25.73
CA ASP A 52 8.02 7.09 26.35
C ASP A 52 8.46 5.97 27.30
N ILE A 53 7.52 5.15 27.78
CA ILE A 53 7.80 3.98 28.62
C ILE A 53 8.41 2.81 27.82
N PHE A 54 8.25 2.81 26.49
CA PHE A 54 8.74 1.76 25.62
C PHE A 54 10.16 2.08 25.13
N PRO A 55 11.02 1.06 24.98
CA PRO A 55 12.38 1.28 24.52
C PRO A 55 12.40 1.77 23.07
N ILE A 56 13.39 2.61 22.75
CA ILE A 56 13.65 3.07 21.40
C ILE A 56 14.34 1.96 20.61
N VAL A 57 13.89 1.74 19.38
CA VAL A 57 14.49 0.83 18.42
C VAL A 57 15.59 1.54 17.64
N ASP A 58 16.67 0.81 17.33
CA ASP A 58 17.74 1.33 16.48
C ASP A 58 17.20 1.69 15.09
N SER A 59 17.51 2.89 14.60
CA SER A 59 17.06 3.38 13.30
C SER A 59 17.57 2.57 12.10
N THR A 60 18.57 1.71 12.31
CA THR A 60 19.13 0.82 11.28
C THR A 60 18.36 -0.49 11.13
N GLU A 61 17.42 -0.78 12.04
CA GLU A 61 16.57 -1.95 11.94
C GLU A 61 15.71 -1.88 10.67
N ARG A 62 15.60 -3.02 10.00
CA ARG A 62 14.78 -3.16 8.80
C ARG A 62 13.31 -2.94 9.15
N LEU A 63 12.57 -2.21 8.32
CA LEU A 63 11.11 -2.19 8.37
C LEU A 63 10.51 -3.27 7.46
N GLY A 64 9.57 -4.04 8.00
CA GLY A 64 8.74 -4.96 7.23
C GLY A 64 7.43 -4.33 6.80
N THR A 65 6.56 -5.14 6.19
CA THR A 65 5.15 -4.80 5.99
C THR A 65 4.53 -4.38 7.33
N PRO A 66 3.82 -3.25 7.43
CA PRO A 66 3.40 -2.68 8.72
C PRO A 66 2.30 -3.47 9.43
N VAL A 67 1.74 -4.49 8.77
CA VAL A 67 0.69 -5.37 9.29
C VAL A 67 1.03 -6.83 9.00
N THR A 68 0.45 -7.74 9.78
CA THR A 68 0.54 -9.20 9.57
C THR A 68 -0.85 -9.83 9.47
N GLY A 69 -0.91 -11.10 9.08
CA GLY A 69 -2.16 -11.86 9.00
C GLY A 69 -3.08 -11.44 7.84
N VAL A 70 -2.54 -10.79 6.81
CA VAL A 70 -3.24 -10.44 5.57
C VAL A 70 -3.75 -11.71 4.89
N ARG A 71 -5.05 -11.77 4.56
CA ARG A 71 -5.65 -12.94 3.89
C ARG A 71 -6.00 -12.63 2.44
N GLN A 72 -6.32 -11.37 2.16
CA GLN A 72 -6.62 -10.86 0.83
C GLN A 72 -5.77 -9.62 0.55
N PHE A 73 -5.22 -9.56 -0.66
CA PHE A 73 -4.53 -8.39 -1.19
C PHE A 73 -5.21 -7.99 -2.50
N VAL A 74 -6.13 -7.03 -2.39
CA VAL A 74 -7.00 -6.58 -3.49
C VAL A 74 -6.43 -5.32 -4.09
N ALA A 75 -6.55 -5.15 -5.40
CA ALA A 75 -6.08 -3.98 -6.11
C ALA A 75 -7.14 -3.46 -7.09
N ILE A 76 -7.17 -2.15 -7.27
CA ILE A 76 -8.09 -1.45 -8.16
C ILE A 76 -7.33 -0.90 -9.37
N GLY A 77 -7.73 -1.28 -10.57
CA GLY A 77 -7.20 -0.72 -11.80
C GLY A 77 -7.88 0.58 -12.22
N LEU A 78 -7.15 1.40 -12.96
CA LEU A 78 -7.69 2.57 -13.68
C LEU A 78 -8.51 3.51 -12.80
N ASN A 79 -8.04 3.84 -11.60
CA ASN A 79 -8.80 4.63 -10.64
C ASN A 79 -8.40 6.11 -10.55
N TYR A 80 -7.63 6.64 -11.49
CA TYR A 80 -7.25 8.06 -11.53
C TYR A 80 -7.63 8.67 -12.88
N ARG A 81 -8.21 9.88 -12.87
CA ARG A 81 -8.73 10.51 -14.08
C ARG A 81 -7.60 10.84 -15.05
N GLU A 82 -6.49 11.35 -14.55
CA GLU A 82 -5.33 11.66 -15.39
C GLU A 82 -4.69 10.39 -15.98
N HIS A 83 -4.70 9.28 -15.24
CA HIS A 83 -4.18 8.00 -15.74
C HIS A 83 -5.03 7.43 -16.89
N ALA A 84 -6.37 7.54 -16.77
CA ALA A 84 -7.29 7.14 -17.83
C ALA A 84 -7.07 7.98 -19.10
N LYS A 85 -6.88 9.31 -18.94
CA LYS A 85 -6.57 10.22 -20.05
C LYS A 85 -5.23 9.88 -20.74
N GLU A 86 -4.18 9.62 -19.96
CA GLU A 86 -2.86 9.21 -20.49
C GLU A 86 -2.95 7.93 -21.32
N SER A 87 -3.74 6.96 -20.84
CA SER A 87 -3.94 5.68 -21.49
C SER A 87 -4.91 5.75 -22.68
N GLY A 88 -5.57 6.88 -22.91
CA GLY A 88 -6.59 7.05 -23.94
C GLY A 88 -7.83 6.18 -23.73
N LEU A 89 -8.11 5.83 -22.46
CA LEU A 89 -9.23 4.99 -22.07
C LEU A 89 -10.39 5.85 -21.57
N ASP A 90 -11.61 5.41 -21.85
CA ASP A 90 -12.80 6.00 -21.21
C ASP A 90 -12.75 5.78 -19.70
N LEU A 91 -13.32 6.72 -18.93
CA LEU A 91 -13.42 6.53 -17.48
C LEU A 91 -14.27 5.29 -17.19
N PRO A 92 -13.79 4.34 -16.39
CA PRO A 92 -14.58 3.18 -16.02
C PRO A 92 -15.85 3.61 -15.28
N THR A 93 -16.94 2.88 -15.51
CA THR A 93 -18.22 3.08 -14.81
C THR A 93 -18.31 2.28 -13.52
N GLU A 94 -17.38 1.34 -13.30
CA GLU A 94 -17.23 0.55 -12.08
C GLU A 94 -15.76 0.25 -11.78
N PRO A 95 -15.35 0.04 -10.52
CA PRO A 95 -13.98 -0.32 -10.16
C PRO A 95 -13.50 -1.60 -10.86
N VAL A 96 -12.33 -1.55 -11.50
CA VAL A 96 -11.70 -2.76 -12.05
C VAL A 96 -10.95 -3.49 -10.93
N VAL A 97 -11.46 -4.65 -10.52
CA VAL A 97 -10.93 -5.39 -9.36
C VAL A 97 -10.02 -6.54 -9.79
N PHE A 98 -8.84 -6.66 -9.19
CA PHE A 98 -7.97 -7.83 -9.30
C PHE A 98 -7.31 -8.17 -7.96
N GLN A 99 -6.68 -9.34 -7.90
CA GLN A 99 -5.97 -9.83 -6.72
C GLN A 99 -4.46 -9.84 -6.97
N LYS A 100 -3.69 -9.52 -5.95
CA LYS A 100 -2.26 -9.80 -5.86
C LYS A 100 -2.06 -10.98 -4.93
N ALA A 101 -1.08 -11.84 -5.22
CA ALA A 101 -0.73 -12.90 -4.26
C ALA A 101 -0.21 -12.26 -2.96
N ILE A 102 -0.63 -12.77 -1.81
CA ILE A 102 -0.12 -12.29 -0.51
C ILE A 102 1.39 -12.48 -0.36
N THR A 103 1.98 -13.41 -1.12
CA THR A 103 3.44 -13.62 -1.21
C THR A 103 4.18 -12.47 -1.91
N SER A 104 3.47 -11.56 -2.58
CA SER A 104 4.07 -10.36 -3.18
C SER A 104 4.33 -9.25 -2.18
N LEU A 105 3.70 -9.29 -1.00
CA LEU A 105 3.87 -8.29 0.05
C LEU A 105 5.33 -8.24 0.50
N SER A 106 5.85 -7.02 0.60
CA SER A 106 7.21 -6.77 1.08
C SER A 106 7.27 -5.48 1.90
N GLY A 107 8.39 -5.28 2.59
CA GLY A 107 8.65 -4.08 3.36
C GLY A 107 8.90 -2.85 2.49
N PRO A 108 8.79 -1.65 3.07
CA PRO A 108 8.98 -0.38 2.36
C PRO A 108 10.40 -0.19 1.79
N PHE A 109 11.38 -0.93 2.30
CA PHE A 109 12.79 -0.84 1.90
C PHE A 109 13.37 -2.17 1.41
N ASP A 110 12.51 -3.16 1.16
CA ASP A 110 12.94 -4.39 0.51
C ASP A 110 13.18 -4.12 -0.99
N ASP A 111 14.13 -4.84 -1.57
CA ASP A 111 14.42 -4.76 -3.00
C ASP A 111 13.23 -5.25 -3.85
N ILE A 112 13.13 -4.75 -5.08
CA ILE A 112 12.24 -5.28 -6.12
C ILE A 112 13.02 -6.30 -6.93
N GLU A 113 12.67 -7.58 -6.79
CA GLU A 113 13.29 -8.69 -7.50
C GLU A 113 12.70 -8.82 -8.91
N LEU A 114 13.52 -8.62 -9.95
CA LEU A 114 13.07 -8.84 -11.32
C LEU A 114 12.84 -10.34 -11.57
N PRO A 115 11.62 -10.74 -11.98
CA PRO A 115 11.38 -12.13 -12.36
C PRO A 115 12.27 -12.54 -13.54
N PRO A 116 12.68 -13.82 -13.62
CA PRO A 116 13.46 -14.30 -14.76
C PRO A 116 12.75 -14.01 -16.08
N ASN A 117 13.47 -13.38 -17.01
CA ASN A 117 12.95 -12.93 -18.32
C ASN A 117 11.88 -11.83 -18.25
N SER A 118 11.79 -11.08 -17.14
CA SER A 118 11.05 -9.82 -17.14
C SER A 118 11.66 -8.87 -18.18
N VAL A 119 10.78 -8.22 -18.95
CA VAL A 119 11.18 -7.26 -19.99
C VAL A 119 10.48 -5.92 -19.83
N ALA A 120 9.43 -5.87 -19.01
CA ALA A 120 8.57 -4.72 -18.85
C ALA A 120 8.08 -4.55 -17.39
N THR A 121 8.97 -4.74 -16.40
CA THR A 121 8.67 -4.38 -15.01
C THR A 121 8.51 -2.87 -14.86
N ASP A 122 7.45 -2.46 -14.19
CA ASP A 122 6.95 -1.09 -14.11
C ASP A 122 6.55 -0.75 -12.66
N TRP A 123 6.46 0.54 -12.38
CA TRP A 123 6.06 1.10 -11.08
C TRP A 123 4.62 1.62 -11.12
N GLU A 124 3.97 1.63 -9.95
CA GLU A 124 2.63 2.17 -9.79
C GLU A 124 2.46 2.72 -8.36
N LEU A 125 2.50 4.05 -8.22
CA LEU A 125 2.23 4.75 -6.97
C LEU A 125 0.78 4.58 -6.53
N GLU A 126 0.52 3.97 -5.38
CA GLU A 126 -0.84 3.82 -4.87
C GLU A 126 -1.00 4.22 -3.40
N LEU A 127 -2.22 4.59 -3.03
CA LEU A 127 -2.68 4.61 -1.65
C LEU A 127 -3.21 3.22 -1.29
N GLY A 128 -2.70 2.63 -0.22
CA GLY A 128 -3.22 1.41 0.38
C GLY A 128 -4.06 1.71 1.63
N PHE A 129 -5.09 0.90 1.88
CA PHE A 129 -5.81 0.88 3.15
C PHE A 129 -5.91 -0.55 3.71
N VAL A 130 -5.96 -0.65 5.03
CA VAL A 130 -6.06 -1.92 5.76
C VAL A 130 -7.37 -1.98 6.51
N LEU A 131 -8.04 -3.13 6.51
CA LEU A 131 -9.32 -3.31 7.20
C LEU A 131 -9.14 -3.45 8.72
N SER A 132 -10.02 -2.80 9.50
CA SER A 132 -10.09 -2.90 10.97
C SER A 132 -11.13 -3.92 11.47
N LYS A 133 -12.15 -4.20 10.64
CA LYS A 133 -13.25 -5.10 10.98
C LYS A 133 -13.78 -5.81 9.72
N THR A 134 -14.55 -6.87 9.91
CA THR A 134 -15.16 -7.62 8.81
C THR A 134 -16.15 -6.75 8.02
N ALA A 135 -15.91 -6.54 6.73
CA ALA A 135 -16.77 -5.76 5.84
C ALA A 135 -17.53 -6.69 4.88
N LYS A 136 -18.87 -6.62 4.91
CA LYS A 136 -19.78 -7.34 4.01
C LYS A 136 -21.02 -6.50 3.77
N ASN A 137 -21.34 -6.21 2.51
CA ASN A 137 -22.45 -5.34 2.11
C ASN A 137 -22.47 -4.00 2.87
N VAL A 138 -21.29 -3.39 3.03
CA VAL A 138 -21.13 -2.14 3.78
C VAL A 138 -21.60 -0.97 2.93
N PRO A 139 -22.53 -0.13 3.41
CA PRO A 139 -22.91 1.08 2.69
C PRO A 139 -21.75 2.08 2.64
N GLN A 140 -21.60 2.80 1.53
CA GLN A 140 -20.51 3.76 1.31
C GLN A 140 -20.38 4.81 2.42
N SER A 141 -21.49 5.26 3.01
CA SER A 141 -21.48 6.24 4.11
C SER A 141 -20.80 5.75 5.39
N GLU A 142 -20.71 4.43 5.59
CA GLU A 142 -20.08 3.80 6.76
C GLU A 142 -18.70 3.20 6.44
N ALA A 143 -18.31 3.21 5.16
CA ALA A 143 -17.17 2.45 4.68
C ALA A 143 -15.85 2.79 5.39
N LEU A 144 -15.60 4.08 5.65
CA LEU A 144 -14.36 4.48 6.31
C LEU A 144 -14.26 3.95 7.75
N ASP A 145 -15.36 3.66 8.44
CA ASP A 145 -15.32 3.08 9.79
C ASP A 145 -14.76 1.65 9.82
N TYR A 146 -14.57 1.03 8.65
CA TYR A 146 -13.99 -0.31 8.47
C TYR A 146 -12.49 -0.26 8.16
N VAL A 147 -11.88 0.93 8.11
CA VAL A 147 -10.46 1.11 7.81
C VAL A 147 -9.65 1.27 9.10
N ALA A 148 -8.60 0.47 9.28
CA ALA A 148 -7.65 0.61 10.38
C ALA A 148 -6.68 1.77 10.14
N GLY A 149 -6.28 1.96 8.89
CA GLY A 149 -5.38 3.02 8.48
C GLY A 149 -4.97 2.91 7.02
N TYR A 150 -4.02 3.76 6.65
CA TYR A 150 -3.54 3.96 5.29
C TYR A 150 -2.02 3.84 5.21
N CYS A 151 -1.50 3.43 4.07
CA CYS A 151 -0.07 3.36 3.81
C CYS A 151 0.22 3.68 2.34
N LEU A 152 1.46 3.98 2.01
CA LEU A 152 1.88 3.99 0.61
C LEU A 152 1.97 2.54 0.12
N ALA A 153 1.77 2.35 -1.18
CA ALA A 153 1.98 1.09 -1.87
C ALA A 153 2.65 1.33 -3.23
N ASN A 154 3.42 0.34 -3.68
CA ASN A 154 3.86 0.24 -5.07
C ASN A 154 3.22 -0.99 -5.70
N ASP A 155 2.32 -0.82 -6.69
CA ASP A 155 1.77 -1.94 -7.44
C ASP A 155 2.71 -2.37 -8.59
N VAL A 156 3.87 -2.91 -8.23
CA VAL A 156 4.88 -3.31 -9.21
C VAL A 156 4.29 -4.30 -10.21
N SER A 157 4.58 -4.06 -11.49
CA SER A 157 3.86 -4.69 -12.60
C SER A 157 4.79 -5.16 -13.70
N GLU A 158 4.77 -6.44 -14.06
CA GLU A 158 5.37 -6.94 -15.31
C GLU A 158 4.32 -6.83 -16.43
N ARG A 159 4.47 -5.81 -17.28
CA ARG A 159 3.45 -5.45 -18.27
C ARG A 159 3.29 -6.47 -19.38
N ASP A 160 4.36 -7.17 -19.77
CA ASP A 160 4.30 -8.19 -20.81
C ASP A 160 3.38 -9.35 -20.35
N TRP A 161 3.50 -9.76 -19.10
CA TRP A 161 2.76 -10.85 -18.52
C TRP A 161 1.37 -10.44 -18.05
N GLN A 162 1.22 -9.19 -17.59
CA GLN A 162 -0.09 -8.60 -17.31
C GLN A 162 -0.97 -8.58 -18.56
N LEU A 163 -0.43 -8.17 -19.71
CA LEU A 163 -1.22 -7.87 -20.91
C LEU A 163 -1.23 -9.01 -21.95
N LYS A 164 -0.13 -9.75 -22.11
CA LYS A 164 0.04 -10.67 -23.25
C LYS A 164 -0.08 -12.15 -22.90
N ARG A 165 -0.20 -12.51 -21.62
CA ARG A 165 -0.36 -13.91 -21.20
C ARG A 165 -1.82 -14.36 -21.02
N ASN A 166 -2.77 -13.74 -21.73
CA ASN A 166 -4.20 -14.07 -21.79
C ASN A 166 -4.91 -14.25 -20.43
N GLY A 167 -5.68 -13.28 -19.96
CA GLY A 167 -6.58 -13.44 -18.81
C GLY A 167 -6.27 -12.48 -17.66
N GLN A 168 -6.12 -13.02 -16.43
CA GLN A 168 -6.04 -12.24 -15.19
C GLN A 168 -4.73 -11.43 -15.04
N TRP A 169 -4.84 -10.17 -14.62
CA TRP A 169 -3.70 -9.26 -14.38
C TRP A 169 -2.76 -9.72 -13.27
N SER A 170 -3.25 -10.55 -12.34
CA SER A 170 -2.45 -11.15 -11.25
C SER A 170 -1.14 -11.77 -11.73
N LYS A 171 -1.10 -12.29 -12.97
CA LYS A 171 0.10 -12.89 -13.59
C LYS A 171 1.27 -11.92 -13.79
N GLY A 172 1.00 -10.63 -13.94
CA GLY A 172 2.03 -9.58 -13.98
C GLY A 172 2.22 -8.86 -12.65
N LYS A 173 1.34 -9.10 -11.67
CA LYS A 173 1.18 -8.28 -10.47
C LYS A 173 1.54 -9.00 -9.16
N SER A 174 1.95 -10.27 -9.21
CA SER A 174 1.99 -11.14 -8.01
C SER A 174 3.34 -11.81 -7.74
N PHE A 175 4.43 -11.35 -8.36
CA PHE A 175 5.76 -11.86 -8.03
C PHE A 175 6.14 -11.50 -6.60
N GLU A 176 7.07 -12.26 -6.01
CA GLU A 176 7.66 -11.86 -4.73
C GLU A 176 8.19 -10.42 -4.86
N THR A 177 8.05 -9.63 -3.80
CA THR A 177 8.41 -8.20 -3.74
C THR A 177 7.61 -7.24 -4.64
N PHE A 178 6.59 -7.70 -5.37
CA PHE A 178 5.81 -6.81 -6.24
C PHE A 178 4.73 -5.98 -5.52
N GLY A 179 4.62 -6.08 -4.20
CA GLY A 179 3.70 -5.27 -3.41
C GLY A 179 4.36 -4.72 -2.14
N PRO A 180 5.39 -3.88 -2.24
CA PRO A 180 5.90 -3.18 -1.07
C PRO A 180 4.85 -2.19 -0.56
N ILE A 181 4.64 -2.21 0.76
CA ILE A 181 3.74 -1.28 1.46
C ILE A 181 4.40 -0.74 2.73
N GLY A 182 4.00 0.45 3.18
CA GLY A 182 4.58 1.13 4.34
C GLY A 182 5.01 2.56 4.04
N PRO A 183 6.00 3.13 4.75
CA PRO A 183 6.79 2.53 5.83
C PRO A 183 6.04 2.23 7.12
N TRP A 184 4.88 2.85 7.29
CA TRP A 184 3.97 2.63 8.42
C TRP A 184 2.52 2.58 7.94
N LEU A 185 1.66 2.05 8.79
CA LEU A 185 0.22 2.24 8.70
C LEU A 185 -0.16 3.49 9.51
N VAL A 186 -0.66 4.52 8.85
CA VAL A 186 -1.19 5.74 9.48
C VAL A 186 -2.66 5.51 9.83
N THR A 187 -2.99 5.56 11.11
CA THR A 187 -4.36 5.36 11.60
C THR A 187 -5.25 6.59 11.35
N GLN A 188 -6.56 6.39 11.39
CA GLN A 188 -7.56 7.40 11.00
C GLN A 188 -7.57 8.67 11.87
N ASP A 189 -7.05 8.61 13.10
CA ASP A 189 -6.88 9.78 13.97
C ASP A 189 -5.81 10.76 13.44
N GLU A 190 -4.90 10.30 12.58
CA GLU A 190 -3.82 11.12 12.01
C GLU A 190 -4.02 11.43 10.53
N LEU A 191 -4.66 10.53 9.77
CA LEU A 191 -5.13 10.79 8.41
C LEU A 191 -6.65 10.61 8.34
N THR A 192 -7.37 11.72 8.53
CA THR A 192 -8.83 11.73 8.61
C THR A 192 -9.52 11.76 7.23
N ASP A 193 -8.86 12.33 6.22
CA ASP A 193 -9.39 12.40 4.85
C ASP A 193 -8.44 11.72 3.86
N PRO A 194 -8.71 10.44 3.48
CA PRO A 194 -7.87 9.71 2.53
C PRO A 194 -7.94 10.24 1.10
N GLN A 195 -8.86 11.17 0.79
CA GLN A 195 -9.01 11.82 -0.51
C GLN A 195 -8.23 13.14 -0.61
N SER A 196 -7.33 13.43 0.34
CA SER A 196 -6.53 14.66 0.35
C SER A 196 -5.01 14.43 0.35
N VAL A 197 -4.56 13.19 0.14
CA VAL A 197 -3.15 12.81 0.24
C VAL A 197 -2.39 13.23 -1.01
N GLN A 198 -1.39 14.11 -0.84
CA GLN A 198 -0.38 14.37 -1.86
C GLN A 198 0.74 13.32 -1.75
N PHE A 199 1.15 12.79 -2.89
CA PHE A 199 2.22 11.81 -2.98
C PHE A 199 2.95 11.86 -4.32
N SER A 200 4.16 11.30 -4.36
CA SER A 200 4.96 11.24 -5.57
C SER A 200 5.83 9.99 -5.62
N LEU A 201 6.24 9.62 -6.84
CA LEU A 201 7.14 8.52 -7.11
C LEU A 201 8.26 8.99 -8.04
N LYS A 202 9.49 8.63 -7.67
CA LYS A 202 10.72 8.88 -8.43
C LYS A 202 11.36 7.57 -8.86
N VAL A 203 11.99 7.56 -10.03
CA VAL A 203 12.91 6.51 -10.48
C VAL A 203 14.26 7.15 -10.78
N ASN A 204 15.29 6.78 -10.02
CA ASN A 204 16.62 7.41 -10.06
C ASN A 204 16.54 8.94 -9.92
N ASP A 205 15.85 9.40 -8.88
CA ASP A 205 15.62 10.81 -8.53
C ASP A 205 14.78 11.64 -9.53
N GLU A 206 14.39 11.06 -10.67
CA GLU A 206 13.48 11.67 -11.63
C GLU A 206 12.03 11.39 -11.25
N VAL A 207 11.21 12.43 -11.07
CA VAL A 207 9.79 12.31 -10.74
C VAL A 207 9.03 11.72 -11.94
N MET A 208 8.44 10.54 -11.74
CA MET A 208 7.61 9.86 -12.72
C MET A 208 6.13 10.11 -12.47
N GLN A 209 5.73 10.14 -11.20
CA GLN A 209 4.34 10.34 -10.80
C GLN A 209 4.26 11.38 -9.68
N SER A 210 3.25 12.23 -9.74
CA SER A 210 2.93 13.20 -8.70
C SER A 210 1.45 13.53 -8.79
N ALA A 211 0.69 13.23 -7.74
CA ALA A 211 -0.76 13.38 -7.77
C ALA A 211 -1.35 13.60 -6.37
N ASN A 212 -2.64 13.89 -6.34
CA ASN A 212 -3.43 13.92 -5.10
C ASN A 212 -4.51 12.84 -5.17
N THR A 213 -4.80 12.18 -4.06
CA THR A 213 -5.84 11.15 -3.98
C THR A 213 -7.26 11.68 -4.21
N SER A 214 -7.45 13.00 -4.27
CA SER A 214 -8.68 13.65 -4.75
C SER A 214 -8.96 13.40 -6.24
N ASP A 215 -7.95 13.04 -7.04
CA ASP A 215 -8.12 12.72 -8.46
C ASP A 215 -8.67 11.30 -8.70
N MET A 216 -8.89 10.53 -7.63
CA MET A 216 -9.50 9.21 -7.76
C MET A 216 -10.88 9.28 -8.43
N ILE A 217 -11.17 8.30 -9.28
CA ILE A 217 -12.49 8.14 -9.90
C ILE A 217 -13.47 7.61 -8.86
N PHE A 218 -13.05 6.58 -8.14
CA PHE A 218 -13.76 5.93 -7.04
C PHE A 218 -12.99 6.17 -5.74
N SER A 219 -13.63 6.86 -4.79
CA SER A 219 -13.04 7.14 -3.47
C SER A 219 -12.76 5.87 -2.66
N VAL A 220 -11.96 5.96 -1.59
CA VAL A 220 -11.72 4.80 -0.68
C VAL A 220 -13.03 4.22 -0.14
N ALA A 221 -13.95 5.10 0.26
CA ALA A 221 -15.27 4.69 0.75
C ALA A 221 -16.08 3.93 -0.30
N GLU A 222 -16.04 4.39 -1.54
CA GLU A 222 -16.73 3.75 -2.67
C GLU A 222 -16.10 2.40 -3.03
N VAL A 223 -14.77 2.33 -3.09
CA VAL A 223 -14.02 1.08 -3.34
C VAL A 223 -14.38 0.03 -2.29
N LEU A 224 -14.32 0.37 -1.00
CA LEU A 224 -14.63 -0.58 0.07
C LEU A 224 -16.09 -1.06 0.00
N SER A 225 -17.03 -0.12 -0.16
CA SER A 225 -18.46 -0.42 -0.33
C SER A 225 -18.69 -1.36 -1.51
N TYR A 226 -18.09 -1.06 -2.67
CA TYR A 226 -18.18 -1.87 -3.88
C TYR A 226 -17.64 -3.28 -3.66
N LEU A 227 -16.40 -3.41 -3.18
CA LEU A 227 -15.77 -4.71 -2.91
C LEU A 227 -16.61 -5.56 -1.95
N SER A 228 -17.17 -4.94 -0.91
CA SER A 228 -17.93 -5.64 0.13
C SER A 228 -19.21 -6.33 -0.35
N GLN A 229 -19.70 -5.97 -1.54
CA GLN A 229 -20.86 -6.61 -2.18
C GLN A 229 -20.51 -7.97 -2.80
N PHE A 230 -19.26 -8.13 -3.25
CA PHE A 230 -18.80 -9.31 -3.98
C PHE A 230 -17.97 -10.26 -3.10
N MET A 231 -17.28 -9.71 -2.11
CA MET A 231 -16.44 -10.47 -1.19
C MET A 231 -16.55 -9.93 0.23
N THR A 232 -16.39 -10.80 1.21
CA THR A 232 -16.20 -10.36 2.60
C THR A 232 -14.74 -9.99 2.79
N LEU A 233 -14.45 -8.72 3.10
CA LEU A 233 -13.11 -8.29 3.50
C LEU A 233 -12.96 -8.51 5.00
N LEU A 234 -11.81 -9.02 5.43
CA LEU A 234 -11.52 -9.38 6.82
C LEU A 234 -10.58 -8.35 7.45
N PRO A 235 -10.59 -8.19 8.79
CA PRO A 235 -9.60 -7.34 9.44
C PRO A 235 -8.18 -7.80 9.07
N GLY A 236 -7.30 -6.83 8.79
CA GLY A 236 -5.94 -7.04 8.29
C GLY A 236 -5.84 -7.24 6.76
N ASP A 237 -6.94 -7.40 6.03
CA ASP A 237 -6.88 -7.41 4.56
C ASP A 237 -6.41 -6.06 4.02
N VAL A 238 -5.69 -6.09 2.90
CA VAL A 238 -5.06 -4.93 2.28
C VAL A 238 -5.74 -4.66 0.95
N VAL A 239 -6.07 -3.39 0.70
CA VAL A 239 -6.58 -2.92 -0.59
C VAL A 239 -5.71 -1.77 -1.08
N ILE A 240 -5.26 -1.82 -2.32
CA ILE A 240 -4.58 -0.71 -3.00
C ILE A 240 -5.47 -0.15 -4.10
N THR A 241 -5.45 1.18 -4.24
CA THR A 241 -6.59 1.94 -4.76
C THR A 241 -6.41 2.44 -6.19
N GLY A 242 -5.37 1.98 -6.88
CA GLY A 242 -5.03 2.40 -8.23
C GLY A 242 -3.95 3.46 -8.26
N THR A 243 -3.36 3.60 -9.45
CA THR A 243 -2.20 4.48 -9.71
C THR A 243 -2.58 5.72 -10.54
N PRO A 244 -1.95 6.88 -10.29
CA PRO A 244 -2.07 8.05 -11.15
C PRO A 244 -1.28 7.89 -12.45
N ALA A 245 -1.36 8.92 -13.32
CA ALA A 245 -0.60 8.98 -14.57
C ALA A 245 0.92 8.96 -14.32
N GLY A 246 1.68 8.61 -15.35
CA GLY A 246 3.15 8.56 -15.31
C GLY A 246 3.72 7.16 -15.01
N VAL A 247 2.93 6.12 -15.26
CA VAL A 247 3.45 4.75 -15.29
C VAL A 247 4.36 4.57 -16.50
N GLY A 248 5.40 3.76 -16.37
CA GLY A 248 6.39 3.55 -17.42
C GLY A 248 5.81 3.03 -18.73
N GLY A 249 4.78 2.17 -18.66
CA GLY A 249 4.03 1.69 -19.82
C GLY A 249 3.19 2.75 -20.56
N GLY A 250 2.85 3.85 -19.90
CA GLY A 250 2.10 4.99 -20.48
C GLY A 250 3.00 6.01 -21.19
N MET A 251 4.32 5.97 -20.93
CA MET A 251 5.29 6.89 -21.51
C MET A 251 5.51 6.64 -23.02
N LYS A 252 5.98 7.67 -23.73
CA LYS A 252 6.31 7.61 -25.17
C LYS A 252 7.74 8.10 -25.41
N PRO A 253 8.72 7.20 -25.65
CA PRO A 253 8.60 5.73 -25.66
C PRO A 253 8.37 5.16 -24.24
N PRO A 254 7.87 3.91 -24.12
CA PRO A 254 7.74 3.25 -22.82
C PRO A 254 9.09 3.14 -22.11
N ARG A 255 9.06 3.29 -20.79
CA ARG A 255 10.22 3.11 -19.90
C ARG A 255 9.90 2.05 -18.88
N TYR A 256 10.81 1.12 -18.65
CA TYR A 256 10.65 0.05 -17.68
C TYR A 256 11.87 -0.02 -16.76
N LEU A 257 11.64 -0.54 -15.55
CA LEU A 257 12.64 -0.74 -14.53
C LEU A 257 13.70 -1.74 -15.00
N LYS A 258 14.94 -1.45 -14.64
CA LYS A 258 16.11 -2.29 -14.88
C LYS A 258 16.84 -2.53 -13.57
N LYS A 259 17.62 -3.60 -13.53
CA LYS A 259 18.53 -3.87 -12.41
C LYS A 259 19.38 -2.64 -12.09
N GLY A 260 19.40 -2.26 -10.82
CA GLY A 260 20.10 -1.09 -10.30
C GLY A 260 19.27 0.19 -10.25
N ASP A 261 18.08 0.23 -10.87
CA ASP A 261 17.16 1.36 -10.71
C ASP A 261 16.67 1.46 -9.27
N VAL A 262 16.45 2.68 -8.81
CA VAL A 262 15.97 2.98 -7.47
C VAL A 262 14.61 3.64 -7.58
N VAL A 263 13.59 3.01 -6.99
CA VAL A 263 12.24 3.56 -6.90
C VAL A 263 12.06 4.17 -5.52
N THR A 264 11.62 5.42 -5.45
CA THR A 264 11.31 6.11 -4.19
C THR A 264 9.88 6.63 -4.24
N ILE A 265 9.11 6.34 -3.20
CA ILE A 265 7.72 6.83 -3.06
C ILE A 265 7.64 7.65 -1.79
N GLU A 266 7.00 8.81 -1.84
CA GLU A 266 6.89 9.70 -0.68
C GLU A 266 5.56 10.44 -0.58
N SER A 267 5.17 10.68 0.68
CA SER A 267 4.07 11.55 1.10
C SER A 267 4.38 12.09 2.49
N ASP A 268 4.05 13.34 2.77
CA ASP A 268 4.35 13.98 4.06
C ASP A 268 3.82 13.19 5.26
N VAL A 269 2.58 12.70 5.17
CA VAL A 269 1.92 11.97 6.26
C VAL A 269 2.24 10.47 6.24
N LEU A 270 2.26 9.86 5.05
CA LEU A 270 2.44 8.42 4.90
C LEU A 270 3.92 7.97 4.90
N GLY A 271 4.87 8.91 4.88
CA GLY A 271 6.30 8.61 4.94
C GLY A 271 6.91 8.34 3.58
N GLN A 272 8.03 7.61 3.59
CA GLN A 272 8.81 7.31 2.38
C GLN A 272 9.13 5.82 2.30
N GLN A 273 9.04 5.27 1.09
CA GLN A 273 9.54 3.96 0.71
C GLN A 273 10.70 4.11 -0.29
N LYS A 274 11.62 3.17 -0.30
CA LYS A 274 12.74 3.16 -1.25
C LYS A 274 13.17 1.74 -1.56
N GLN A 275 13.02 1.32 -2.81
CA GLN A 275 13.40 -0.02 -3.27
C GLN A 275 14.50 0.05 -4.33
N VAL A 276 15.44 -0.88 -4.29
CA VAL A 276 16.43 -1.10 -5.37
C VAL A 276 15.96 -2.27 -6.21
N VAL A 277 16.02 -2.14 -7.53
CA VAL A 277 15.66 -3.22 -8.46
C VAL A 277 16.85 -4.17 -8.61
N VAL A 278 16.65 -5.48 -8.35
CA VAL A 278 17.71 -6.50 -8.33
C VAL A 278 17.54 -7.63 -9.33
#